data_AF-A0A938YL98-F1
#
_entry.id   AF-A0A938YL98-F1
#
_cell.length_a   1.000
_cell.length_b   1.000
_cell.length_c   1.000
_cell.angle_alpha   90.00
_cell.angle_beta   90.00
_cell.angle_gamma   90.00
#
_symmetry.space_group_name_H-M   'P 1'
#
loop_
_entity.id
_entity.type
_entity.pdbx_description
1 polymer ?
#
loop_
_entity_poly.entity_id
_entity_poly.type
_entity_poly.pdbx_seq_one_letter_code
_entity_poly.pdbx_strand_id
1 'polypeptide(L)' 'MYDQTGDDGKARFTVAQIAAEFGVSRPTIYRYLELDDADPKGL' A
#
# COMPACT_ATOMS: atom_id res chain seq x y z
N MET A 1 -7.79 1.75 5.62
CA MET A 1 -6.44 1.17 5.73
C MET A 1 -5.81 1.37 4.36
N TYR A 2 -4.78 2.15 4.04
CA TYR A 2 -3.57 2.65 4.70
C TYR A 2 -3.48 4.19 4.59
N ASP A 3 -4.57 4.89 4.91
CA ASP A 3 -4.61 6.35 4.90
C ASP A 3 -3.97 6.94 6.16
N GLN A 4 -2.70 6.61 6.40
CA GLN A 4 -1.85 7.39 7.29
C GLN A 4 -0.96 8.21 6.39
N THR A 5 -1.42 9.42 6.09
CA THR A 5 -0.55 10.49 5.62
C THR A 5 0.32 10.93 6.79
N GLY A 6 1.64 11.02 6.59
CA GLY A 6 2.56 11.63 7.54
C GLY A 6 2.26 13.12 7.70
N ASP A 7 2.91 13.76 8.66
CA ASP A 7 2.74 15.19 8.96
C ASP A 7 3.00 16.12 7.75
N ASP A 8 3.60 15.59 6.68
CA ASP A 8 3.88 16.26 5.40
C ASP A 8 2.80 16.04 4.33
N GLY A 9 1.71 15.33 4.64
CA GLY A 9 0.65 14.97 3.70
C GLY A 9 1.04 13.88 2.70
N LYS A 10 2.20 13.23 2.86
CA LYS A 10 2.62 12.10 2.01
C LYS A 10 2.31 10.77 2.70
N ALA A 11 2.26 9.69 1.95
CA ALA A 11 2.14 8.35 2.53
C ALA A 11 3.23 8.13 3.59
N ARG A 12 2.83 7.79 4.82
CA ARG A 12 3.73 7.60 5.97
C ARG A 12 4.79 6.51 5.73
N PHE A 13 4.49 5.57 4.84
CA PHE A 13 5.38 4.49 4.47
C PHE A 13 5.49 4.38 2.95
N THR A 14 6.71 4.14 2.48
CA THR A 14 6.95 3.81 1.07
C THR A 14 6.59 2.35 0.79
N VAL A 15 6.21 2.05 -0.46
CA VAL A 15 6.00 0.67 -0.94
C VAL A 15 7.20 -0.24 -0.64
N ALA A 16 8.42 0.31 -0.66
CA ALA A 16 9.63 -0.45 -0.34
C ALA A 16 9.70 -0.89 1.13
N GLN A 17 9.34 0.00 2.05
CA GLN A 17 9.31 -0.30 3.48
C GLN A 17 8.25 -1.34 3.79
N ILE A 18 7.06 -1.17 3.22
CA ILE A 18 5.95 -2.12 3.35
C ILE A 18 6.38 -3.50 2.83
N ALA A 19 6.98 -3.56 1.64
CA ALA A 19 7.46 -4.81 1.06
C ALA A 19 8.50 -5.51 1.96
N ALA A 20 9.44 -4.74 2.52
CA ALA A 20 10.45 -5.27 3.43
C ALA A 20 9.85 -5.81 4.74
N GLU A 21 8.86 -5.12 5.31
CA GLU A 21 8.17 -5.54 6.54
C GLU A 21 7.42 -6.86 6.36
N PHE A 22 6.78 -7.05 5.21
CA PHE A 22 6.08 -8.30 4.88
C PHE A 22 6.97 -9.38 4.26
N GLY A 23 8.25 -9.10 4.02
CA GLY A 23 9.16 -10.04 3.36
C GLY A 23 8.77 -10.37 1.91
N VAL A 24 8.06 -9.46 1.24
CA VAL A 24 7.57 -9.62 -0.14
C VAL A 24 8.29 -8.69 -1.10
N SER A 25 8.10 -8.92 -2.39
CA SER A 25 8.62 -8.04 -3.44
C SER A 25 7.70 -6.85 -3.70
N ARG A 26 8.25 -5.73 -4.17
CA ARG A 26 7.47 -4.54 -4.56
C ARG A 26 6.33 -4.84 -5.56
N PRO A 27 6.53 -5.67 -6.60
CA PRO A 27 5.44 -6.04 -7.51
C PRO A 27 4.26 -6.72 -6.82
N THR A 28 4.50 -7.44 -5.72
CA THR A 28 3.43 -8.08 -4.94
C THR A 28 2.52 -7.03 -4.30
N ILE A 29 3.10 -5.96 -3.77
CA ILE A 29 2.33 -4.84 -3.22
C ILE A 29 1.55 -4.12 -4.32
N TYR A 30 2.16 -3.84 -5.49
CA TYR A 30 1.43 -3.20 -6.59
C TYR A 30 0.25 -4.04 -7.08
N ARG A 31 0.43 -5.36 -7.21
CA ARG A 31 -0.69 -6.26 -7.56
C ARG A 31 -1.82 -6.21 -6.54
N TYR A 32 -1.49 -6.14 -5.25
CA TYR A 32 -2.51 -6.03 -4.20
C TYR A 32 -3.26 -4.70 -4.28
N LEU A 33 -2.57 -3.59 -4.54
CA LEU A 33 -3.18 -2.27 -4.72
C LEU A 33 -4.06 -2.21 -5.98
N GLU A 34 -3.63 -2.82 -7.08
CA GLU A 34 -4.43 -2.94 -8.31
C GLU A 34 -5.72 -3.76 -8.10
N LEU A 35 -5.71 -4.74 -7.18
CA LEU A 35 -6.90 -5.49 -6.81
C LEU A 35 -7.86 -4.67 -5.95
N ASP A 36 -7.35 -3.75 -5.12
CA ASP A 36 -8.13 -2.84 -4.28
C ASP A 36 -8.79 -1.73 -5.13
N ASP A 37 -8.05 -1.14 -6.08
CA ASP A 37 -8.57 -0.13 -7.04
C ASP A 37 -9.66 -0.69 -7.96
N ALA A 38 -9.65 -2.00 -8.23
CA ALA A 38 -10.66 -2.68 -9.04
C ALA A 38 -11.97 -2.96 -8.29
N ASP A 39 -12.05 -2.71 -6.97
CA ASP A 39 -13.23 -2.97 -6.15
C ASP A 39 -13.78 -1.69 -5.49
N PRO A 40 -14.81 -1.05 -6.07
CA PRO A 40 -15.43 0.14 -5.46
C PRO A 40 -16.21 -0.17 -4.16
N LYS A 41 -16.34 -1.44 -3.73
CA LYS A 41 -17.06 -1.86 -2.53
C LYS A 41 -16.49 -3.17 -1.95
N GLY A 42 -15.26 -3.11 -1.44
CA GLY A 42 -14.61 -4.23 -0.74
C GLY A 42 -14.85 -4.33 0.78
N LEU A 43 -16.00 -3.87 1.31
CA LEU A 43 -16.74 -4.33 2.52
C LEU A 43 -18.03 -3.49 2.70
#